data_AF-A0A952BI13-F1
#
_entry.id   AF-A0A952BI13-F1
#
_cell.length_a   1.000
_cell.length_b   1.000
_cell.length_c   1.000
_cell.angle_alpha   90.00
_cell.angle_beta   90.00
_cell.angle_gamma   90.00
#
_symmetry.space_group_name_H-M   'P 1'
#
loop_
_entity.id
_entity.type
_entity.pdbx_description
1 polymer ?
#
loop_
_entity_poly.entity_id
_entity_poly.type
_entity_poly.pdbx_seq_one_letter_code
_entity_poly.pdbx_strand_id
1 'polypeptide(L)'
;MRLVRDLQRYGIEVWLDRFEIQPGEDWKIAIRKAIEKGMFFIACFSSNYWNRQENLMNEELQIAIEKMQRMQDERIWFIPVKLNPCSISDFEIRSGKFLDSKQWVELFSDCNEGIHRIVSVIKYRQNT
;
A
#
# COMPACT_ATOMS: atom_id res chain seq x y z
N MET A 1 -9.07 11.38 0.57
CA MET A 1 -8.50 10.75 -0.64
C MET A 1 -9.61 10.02 -1.39
N ARG A 2 -9.67 10.08 -2.73
CA ARG A 2 -10.71 9.40 -3.54
C ARG A 2 -10.70 7.87 -3.36
N LEU A 3 -9.52 7.26 -3.45
CA LEU A 3 -9.31 5.81 -3.26
C LEU A 3 -9.92 5.26 -1.96
N VAL A 4 -9.69 5.94 -0.81
CA VAL A 4 -10.29 5.53 0.48
C VAL A 4 -11.81 5.48 0.41
N ARG A 5 -12.44 6.53 -0.14
CA ARG A 5 -13.90 6.60 -0.26
C ARG A 5 -14.45 5.50 -1.17
N ASP A 6 -13.75 5.22 -2.27
CA ASP A 6 -14.15 4.18 -3.21
C ASP A 6 -14.04 2.78 -2.58
N LEU A 7 -12.97 2.48 -1.85
CA LEU A 7 -12.84 1.22 -1.10
C LEU A 7 -13.92 1.09 0.00
N GLN A 8 -14.18 2.16 0.75
CA GLN A 8 -15.21 2.18 1.79
C GLN A 8 -16.62 1.92 1.23
N ARG A 9 -16.92 2.39 0.01
CA ARG A 9 -18.20 2.08 -0.68
C ARG A 9 -18.39 0.59 -0.96
N TYR A 10 -17.30 -0.18 -1.02
CA TYR A 10 -17.35 -1.64 -1.15
C TYR A 10 -17.37 -2.38 0.19
N GLY A 11 -17.46 -1.66 1.31
CA GLY A 11 -17.44 -2.21 2.67
C GLY A 11 -16.04 -2.56 3.18
N ILE A 12 -14.98 -2.02 2.55
CA ILE A 12 -13.60 -2.27 2.95
C ILE A 12 -13.20 -1.22 3.99
N GLU A 13 -12.77 -1.69 5.16
CA GLU A 13 -12.17 -0.84 6.18
C GLU A 13 -10.77 -0.40 5.73
N VAL A 14 -10.51 0.91 5.81
CA VAL A 14 -9.24 1.50 5.37
C VAL A 14 -8.70 2.37 6.50
N TRP A 15 -7.51 2.00 6.98
CA TRP A 15 -6.74 2.83 7.88
C TRP A 15 -5.91 3.84 7.07
N LEU A 16 -5.99 5.13 7.43
CA LEU A 16 -5.20 6.19 6.82
C LEU A 16 -4.66 7.11 7.91
N ASP A 17 -3.33 7.28 7.94
CA ASP A 17 -2.58 8.07 8.92
C ASP A 17 -3.25 9.40 9.33
N ARG A 18 -3.71 10.18 8.34
CA ARG A 18 -4.29 11.51 8.52
C ARG A 18 -5.56 11.51 9.37
N PHE A 19 -6.31 10.42 9.41
CA PHE A 19 -7.58 10.33 10.11
C PHE A 19 -7.48 9.54 11.42
N GLU A 20 -6.48 8.67 11.54
CA GLU A 20 -6.44 7.65 12.59
C GLU A 20 -5.43 7.98 13.70
N ILE A 21 -4.38 8.74 13.40
CA ILE A 21 -3.37 9.12 14.39
C ILE A 21 -3.89 10.30 15.22
N GLN A 22 -3.97 10.11 16.54
CA GLN A 22 -4.50 11.14 17.45
C GLN A 22 -3.44 12.22 17.77
N PRO A 23 -3.86 13.47 18.07
CA PRO A 23 -2.93 14.49 18.55
C PRO A 23 -2.17 14.02 19.82
N GLY A 24 -0.84 14.01 19.75
CA GLY A 24 0.03 13.56 20.84
C GLY A 24 0.41 12.08 20.79
N GLU A 25 -0.15 11.30 19.87
CA GLU A 25 0.30 9.93 19.61
C GLU A 25 1.65 9.93 18.87
N ASP A 26 2.53 8.99 19.22
CA ASP A 26 3.72 8.71 18.44
C ASP A 26 3.30 8.10 17.09
N TRP A 27 3.33 8.94 16.07
CA TRP A 27 2.89 8.60 14.72
C TRP A 27 3.67 7.41 14.14
N LYS A 28 4.96 7.24 14.45
CA LYS A 28 5.78 6.12 13.95
C LYS A 28 5.30 4.80 14.53
N ILE A 29 4.99 4.80 15.82
CA ILE A 29 4.46 3.61 16.51
C ILE A 29 3.06 3.26 15.97
N ALA A 30 2.20 4.26 15.76
CA ALA A 30 0.85 4.07 15.24
C ALA A 30 0.87 3.44 13.83
N ILE A 31 1.66 4.00 12.92
CA ILE A 31 1.85 3.49 11.56
C ILE A 31 2.39 2.06 11.60
N ARG A 32 3.45 1.80 12.38
CA ARG A 32 4.04 0.46 12.46
C ARG A 32 3.00 -0.57 12.92
N LYS A 33 2.22 -0.25 13.95
CA LYS A 33 1.12 -1.12 14.43
C LYS A 33 0.06 -1.34 13.37
N ALA A 34 -0.34 -0.30 12.62
CA ALA A 34 -1.32 -0.40 11.55
C ALA A 34 -0.82 -1.30 10.42
N ILE A 35 0.44 -1.13 9.99
CA ILE A 35 1.07 -1.97 8.97
C ILE A 35 1.18 -3.42 9.47
N GLU A 36 1.61 -3.64 10.71
CA GLU A 36 1.76 -4.99 11.29
C GLU A 36 0.42 -5.72 11.40
N LYS A 37 -0.65 -5.05 11.84
CA LYS A 37 -2.00 -5.63 11.97
C LYS A 37 -2.78 -5.69 10.66
N GLY A 38 -2.48 -4.83 9.70
CA GLY A 38 -3.22 -4.69 8.45
C GLY A 38 -3.20 -5.96 7.59
N MET A 39 -4.37 -6.32 7.05
CA MET A 39 -4.52 -7.44 6.11
C MET A 39 -3.93 -7.16 4.72
N PHE A 40 -3.90 -5.89 4.32
CA PHE A 40 -3.30 -5.41 3.08
C PHE A 40 -2.58 -4.08 3.33
N PHE A 41 -1.55 -3.81 2.53
CA PHE A 41 -0.86 -2.54 2.45
C PHE A 41 -0.92 -2.03 1.00
N ILE A 42 -1.56 -0.88 0.79
CA ILE A 42 -1.72 -0.28 -0.53
C ILE A 42 -0.73 0.88 -0.68
N ALA A 43 0.31 0.69 -1.49
CA ALA A 43 1.34 1.71 -1.72
C ALA A 43 0.99 2.55 -2.94
N CYS A 44 0.81 3.86 -2.76
CA CYS A 44 0.44 4.76 -3.84
C CYS A 44 1.65 5.51 -4.41
N PHE A 45 2.06 5.16 -5.62
CA PHE A 45 3.16 5.76 -6.37
C PHE A 45 2.66 6.89 -7.28
N SER A 46 3.47 7.94 -7.41
CA SER A 46 3.23 9.03 -8.35
C SER A 46 4.56 9.62 -8.83
N SER A 47 4.61 10.42 -9.88
CA SER A 47 5.84 11.10 -10.32
C SER A 47 6.43 12.01 -9.24
N ASN A 48 5.59 12.61 -8.38
CA ASN A 48 6.01 13.41 -7.22
C ASN A 48 6.63 12.56 -6.10
N TYR A 49 6.56 11.23 -6.19
CA TYR A 49 7.20 10.28 -5.27
C TYR A 49 8.72 10.49 -5.20
N TRP A 50 9.37 10.67 -6.37
CA TRP A 50 10.84 10.78 -6.46
C TRP A 50 11.38 12.11 -5.93
N ASN A 51 10.61 13.20 -6.04
CA ASN A 51 11.03 14.52 -5.55
C ASN A 51 10.92 14.67 -4.03
N ARG A 52 10.47 13.62 -3.34
CA ARG A 52 10.20 13.60 -1.90
C ARG A 52 11.21 12.71 -1.15
N GLN A 53 12.48 12.72 -1.56
CA GLN A 53 13.57 11.88 -1.03
C GLN A 53 13.71 11.84 0.51
N GLU A 54 13.12 12.78 1.26
CA GLU A 54 13.17 12.81 2.74
C GLU A 54 11.88 12.40 3.47
N ASN A 55 10.83 11.91 2.78
CA ASN A 55 9.49 11.85 3.37
C ASN A 55 9.07 10.52 4.03
N LEU A 56 8.19 10.66 5.04
CA LEU A 56 7.38 9.66 5.77
C LEU A 56 7.07 8.36 5.00
N MET A 57 6.73 8.45 3.72
CA MET A 57 6.32 7.32 2.90
C MET A 57 7.47 6.33 2.60
N ASN A 58 8.73 6.78 2.62
CA ASN A 58 9.88 5.89 2.56
C ASN A 58 10.00 5.05 3.84
N GLU A 59 9.72 5.64 5.02
CA GLU A 59 9.71 4.91 6.28
C GLU A 59 8.57 3.87 6.30
N GLU A 60 7.36 4.23 5.87
CA GLU A 60 6.24 3.30 5.73
C GLU A 60 6.58 2.13 4.78
N LEU A 61 7.17 2.45 3.63
CA LEU A 61 7.55 1.43 2.64
C LEU A 61 8.66 0.52 3.16
N GLN A 62 9.64 1.06 3.89
CA GLN A 62 10.67 0.26 4.53
C GLN A 62 10.08 -0.70 5.56
N ILE A 63 9.15 -0.24 6.41
CA ILE A 63 8.44 -1.11 7.36
C ILE A 63 7.64 -2.19 6.62
N ALA A 64 7.00 -1.84 5.49
CA ALA A 64 6.28 -2.80 4.67
C ALA A 64 7.23 -3.84 4.04
N ILE A 65 8.42 -3.44 3.57
CA ILE A 65 9.46 -4.34 3.07
C ILE A 65 9.94 -5.29 4.17
N GLU A 66 10.24 -4.77 5.36
CA GLU A 66 10.61 -5.60 6.52
C GLU A 66 9.54 -6.63 6.85
N LYS A 67 8.26 -6.24 6.80
CA LYS A 67 7.15 -7.18 7.01
C LYS A 67 7.14 -8.24 5.90
N MET A 68 7.21 -7.85 4.63
CA MET A 68 7.27 -8.81 3.51
C MET A 68 8.45 -9.78 3.59
N GLN A 69 9.60 -9.34 4.10
CA GLN A 69 10.77 -10.21 4.32
C GLN A 69 10.51 -11.32 5.34
N ARG A 70 9.73 -11.01 6.38
CA ARG A 70 9.36 -11.92 7.48
C ARG A 70 8.18 -12.83 7.12
N MET A 71 7.38 -12.46 6.12
CA MET A 71 6.26 -13.29 5.66
C MET A 71 6.80 -14.58 5.02
N GLN A 72 6.29 -15.72 5.50
CA GLN A 72 6.70 -17.05 5.02
C GLN A 72 5.91 -17.49 3.79
N ASP A 73 4.75 -16.88 3.52
CA ASP A 73 3.89 -17.18 2.39
C ASP A 73 3.98 -16.12 1.29
N GLU A 74 3.77 -16.54 0.04
CA GLU A 74 3.72 -15.63 -1.11
C GLU A 74 2.35 -14.94 -1.22
N ARG A 75 1.63 -14.76 -0.11
CA ARG A 75 0.28 -14.17 -0.14
C ARG A 75 0.35 -12.73 -0.61
N ILE A 76 -0.71 -12.31 -1.30
CA ILE A 76 -0.87 -10.92 -1.69
C ILE A 76 -1.21 -10.13 -0.42
N TRP A 77 -0.24 -9.37 0.07
CA TRP A 77 -0.40 -8.42 1.17
C TRP A 77 -0.09 -7.00 0.72
N PHE A 78 0.92 -6.83 -0.15
CA PHE A 78 1.31 -5.55 -0.72
C PHE A 78 0.66 -5.34 -2.09
N ILE A 79 -0.03 -4.20 -2.29
CA ILE A 79 -0.70 -3.82 -3.53
C ILE A 79 -0.12 -2.49 -4.02
N PRO A 80 0.76 -2.50 -5.03
CA PRO A 80 1.26 -1.26 -5.63
C PRO A 80 0.21 -0.62 -6.53
N VAL A 81 0.02 0.69 -6.36
CA VAL A 81 -0.93 1.49 -7.11
C VAL A 81 -0.22 2.70 -7.72
N LYS A 82 -0.33 2.88 -9.04
CA LYS A 82 0.14 4.09 -9.71
C LYS A 82 -0.99 5.10 -9.84
N LEU A 83 -0.76 6.31 -9.34
CA LEU A 83 -1.70 7.44 -9.43
C LEU A 83 -1.46 8.32 -10.66
N ASN A 84 -0.30 8.18 -11.31
CA ASN A 84 0.05 8.76 -12.60
C ASN A 84 1.20 7.94 -13.23
N PRO A 85 1.59 8.21 -14.49
CA PRO A 85 2.74 7.54 -15.10
C PRO A 85 4.02 7.77 -14.27
N CYS A 86 4.52 6.69 -13.66
CA CYS A 86 5.75 6.68 -12.86
C CYS A 86 6.36 5.27 -12.84
N SER A 87 7.64 5.18 -12.47
CA SER A 87 8.30 3.93 -12.11
C SER A 87 7.99 3.56 -10.66
N ILE A 88 7.87 2.26 -10.39
CA ILE A 88 7.93 1.73 -9.02
C ILE A 88 9.40 1.57 -8.67
N SER A 89 9.79 1.90 -7.44
CA SER A 89 11.17 1.77 -6.98
C SER A 89 11.66 0.33 -7.03
N ASP A 90 12.92 0.15 -7.37
CA ASP A 90 13.65 -1.13 -7.42
C ASP A 90 14.14 -1.56 -6.02
N PHE A 91 13.29 -1.42 -4.99
CA PHE A 91 13.65 -1.87 -3.66
C PHE A 91 13.67 -3.39 -3.60
N GLU A 92 14.79 -3.97 -3.16
CA GLU A 92 14.87 -5.40 -2.91
C GLU A 92 14.01 -5.77 -1.70
N ILE A 93 13.11 -6.73 -1.91
CA ILE A 93 12.34 -7.35 -0.83
C ILE A 93 13.21 -8.44 -0.21
N ARG A 94 13.50 -9.52 -0.95
CA ARG A 94 14.29 -10.66 -0.45
C ARG A 94 14.74 -11.55 -1.61
N SER A 95 15.96 -12.09 -1.52
CA SER A 95 16.47 -13.14 -2.42
C SER A 95 16.36 -12.75 -3.90
N GLY A 96 16.69 -11.51 -4.24
CA GLY A 96 16.60 -11.00 -5.62
C GLY A 96 15.19 -10.72 -6.13
N LYS A 97 14.15 -10.78 -5.27
CA LYS A 97 12.81 -10.29 -5.59
C LYS A 97 12.73 -8.80 -5.25
N PHE A 98 12.35 -7.99 -6.23
CA PHE A 98 12.25 -6.54 -6.11
C PHE A 98 10.79 -6.08 -6.09
N LEU A 99 10.55 -4.87 -5.61
CA LEU A 99 9.20 -4.33 -5.50
C LEU A 99 8.53 -4.11 -6.87
N ASP A 100 9.30 -3.75 -7.89
CA ASP A 100 8.85 -3.59 -9.27
C ASP A 100 8.45 -4.91 -9.96
N SER A 101 8.87 -6.07 -9.41
CA SER A 101 8.42 -7.39 -9.85
C SER A 101 6.98 -7.72 -9.42
N LYS A 102 6.38 -6.92 -8.52
CA LYS A 102 4.98 -7.06 -8.10
C LYS A 102 4.05 -6.45 -9.16
N GLN A 103 2.98 -7.17 -9.52
CA GLN A 103 1.92 -6.62 -10.36
C GLN A 103 1.26 -5.40 -9.69
N TRP A 104 1.05 -4.34 -10.46
CA TRP A 104 0.45 -3.08 -10.00
C TRP A 104 -0.93 -2.82 -10.60
N VAL A 105 -1.62 -1.87 -10.00
CA VAL A 105 -2.85 -1.29 -10.51
C VAL A 105 -2.59 0.15 -10.91
N GLU A 106 -3.09 0.55 -12.08
CA GLU A 106 -3.06 1.94 -12.52
C GLU A 106 -4.44 2.55 -12.26
N LEU A 107 -4.50 3.65 -11.51
CA LEU A 107 -5.75 4.38 -11.27
C LEU A 107 -5.92 5.61 -12.17
N PHE A 108 -4.90 5.96 -12.97
CA PHE A 108 -4.93 7.11 -13.86
C PHE A 108 -5.40 6.79 -15.27
N SER A 109 -5.35 5.52 -15.69
CA SER A 109 -5.81 5.05 -17.01
C SER A 109 -7.30 4.75 -16.99
N ASP A 110 -7.72 3.79 -16.16
CA ASP A 110 -9.13 3.54 -15.83
C ASP A 110 -9.27 3.35 -14.31
N CYS A 111 -9.76 4.41 -13.65
CA CYS A 111 -9.91 4.41 -12.21
C CYS A 111 -10.95 3.39 -11.73
N ASN A 112 -12.05 3.19 -12.47
CA ASN A 112 -13.11 2.28 -12.02
C ASN A 112 -12.64 0.83 -12.10
N GLU A 113 -12.05 0.44 -13.23
CA GLU A 113 -11.48 -0.90 -13.40
C GLU A 113 -10.37 -1.16 -12.38
N GLY A 114 -9.47 -0.19 -12.16
CA GLY A 114 -8.43 -0.32 -11.16
C GLY A 114 -8.98 -0.54 -9.74
N ILE A 115 -10.01 0.21 -9.34
CA ILE A 115 -10.68 0.00 -8.04
C ILE A 115 -11.32 -1.39 -7.99
N HIS A 116 -12.01 -1.83 -9.03
CA HIS A 116 -12.60 -3.17 -9.09
C HIS A 116 -11.56 -4.28 -8.90
N ARG A 117 -10.37 -4.15 -9.52
CA ARG A 117 -9.25 -5.08 -9.35
C ARG A 117 -8.70 -5.10 -7.93
N ILE A 118 -8.60 -3.95 -7.26
CA ILE A 118 -8.17 -3.89 -5.85
C ILE A 118 -9.20 -4.57 -4.95
N VAL A 119 -10.49 -4.26 -5.15
CA VAL A 119 -11.59 -4.80 -4.35
C VAL A 119 -11.69 -6.33 -4.51
N SER A 120 -11.52 -6.85 -5.73
CA SER A 120 -11.62 -8.29 -5.98
C SER A 120 -10.52 -9.07 -5.24
N VAL A 121 -9.29 -8.56 -5.23
CA VAL A 121 -8.16 -9.14 -4.48
C VAL A 121 -8.45 -9.15 -2.98
N ILE A 122 -8.92 -8.02 -2.43
CA ILE A 122 -9.22 -7.90 -1.00
C ILE A 122 -10.34 -8.85 -0.59
N LYS A 123 -11.46 -8.87 -1.33
CA LYS A 123 -12.63 -9.70 -0.99
C LYS A 123 -12.36 -11.19 -1.13
N TYR A 124 -11.64 -11.61 -2.18
CA TYR A 124 -11.27 -13.02 -2.36
C TYR A 124 -10.49 -13.56 -1.15
N ARG A 125 -9.56 -12.75 -0.65
CA ARG A 125 -8.67 -13.10 0.45
C ARG A 125 -9.26 -12.86 1.85
N GLN A 126 -10.30 -12.06 2.00
CA GLN A 126 -11.07 -11.99 3.25
C GLN A 126 -11.92 -13.25 3.49
N ASN A 127 -12.28 -13.96 2.41
CA ASN A 127 -13.14 -15.15 2.46
C ASN A 127 -12.36 -16.49 2.45
N THR A 128 -11.03 -16.46 2.39
CA THR A 128 -10.15 -17.64 2.37
C THR A 128 -9.26 -17.63 3.59
#